data_AF-A0A8T4NNV5-F1
#
_entry.id   AF-A0A8T4NNV5-F1
#
_cell.length_a   1.000
_cell.length_b   1.000
_cell.length_c   1.000
_cell.angle_alpha   90.00
_cell.angle_beta   90.00
_cell.angle_gamma   90.00
#
_symmetry.space_group_name_H-M   'P 1'
#
loop_
_entity.id
_entity.type
_entity.pdbx_description
1 polymer ?
#
loop_
_entity_poly.entity_id
_entity_poly.type
_entity_poly.pdbx_seq_one_letter_code
_entity_poly.pdbx_strand_id
1 'polypeptide(L)' 'MTKVISISDDAYERLKKLKNERSFSEIIVKLSVEKSKDNLMKYAGGLTDEEAEKIEKKIYAERKLSSRRFK' A
#
# COMPACT_ATOMS: atom_id res chain seq x y z
N MET A 1 -26.22 -19.30 0.67
CA MET A 1 -25.84 -20.07 1.87
C MET A 1 -25.14 -19.10 2.83
N THR A 2 -25.71 -18.83 3.99
CA THR A 2 -25.13 -17.92 4.98
C THR A 2 -24.13 -18.67 5.86
N LYS A 3 -22.93 -18.11 6.03
CA LYS A 3 -21.92 -18.64 6.98
C LYS A 3 -21.79 -17.65 8.12
N VAL A 4 -21.96 -18.14 9.35
CA VAL A 4 -21.73 -17.34 10.56
C VAL A 4 -20.25 -17.42 10.89
N ILE A 5 -19.61 -16.27 11.02
CA ILE A 5 -18.21 -16.15 11.45
C ILE A 5 -18.17 -15.36 12.75
N SER A 6 -17.36 -15.83 13.69
CA SER A 6 -17.05 -15.06 14.89
C SER A 6 -15.85 -14.18 14.63
N ILE A 7 -15.93 -12.90 14.99
CA ILE A 7 -14.86 -11.92 14.84
C ILE A 7 -14.71 -11.18 16.17
N SER A 8 -13.52 -10.61 16.43
CA SER A 8 -13.34 -9.77 17.61
C SER A 8 -14.17 -8.49 17.50
N ASP A 9 -14.54 -7.93 18.65
CA ASP A 9 -15.27 -6.66 18.73
C ASP A 9 -14.55 -5.53 17.98
N ASP A 10 -13.21 -5.48 18.10
CA ASP A 10 -12.37 -4.53 17.36
C ASP A 10 -12.48 -4.69 15.84
N ALA A 11 -12.51 -5.94 15.35
CA ALA A 11 -12.65 -6.22 13.93
C ALA A 11 -14.05 -5.82 13.45
N TYR A 12 -15.09 -6.08 14.26
CA TYR A 12 -16.46 -5.66 13.97
C TYR A 12 -16.58 -4.14 13.87
N GLU A 13 -16.04 -3.39 14.84
CA GLU A 13 -16.07 -1.93 14.84
C GLU A 13 -15.32 -1.31 13.65
N ARG A 14 -14.19 -1.89 13.26
CA ARG A 14 -13.46 -1.47 12.04
C ARG A 14 -14.28 -1.71 10.78
N LEU A 15 -14.88 -2.89 10.65
CA LEU A 15 -15.72 -3.21 9.49
C LEU A 15 -16.97 -2.32 9.45
N LYS A 16 -17.57 -2.01 10.60
CA LYS A 16 -18.74 -1.13 10.72
C LYS A 16 -18.43 0.28 10.23
N LYS A 17 -17.26 0.84 10.57
CA LYS A 17 -16.82 2.16 10.06
C LYS A 17 -16.57 2.17 8.55
N LEU A 18 -16.13 1.05 7.99
CA LEU A 18 -15.87 0.92 6.54
C LEU A 18 -17.14 0.63 5.74
N LYS A 19 -18.20 0.16 6.39
CA LYS A 19 -19.38 -0.39 5.74
C LYS A 19 -20.24 0.64 5.05
N ASN A 20 -20.43 1.83 5.64
CA ASN A 20 -21.39 2.82 5.14
C ASN A 20 -22.69 2.12 4.68
N GLU A 21 -23.02 2.17 3.38
CA GLU A 21 -24.22 1.56 2.78
C GLU A 21 -24.03 0.13 2.22
N ARG A 22 -22.83 -0.44 2.31
CA ARG A 22 -22.47 -1.73 1.67
C ARG A 22 -22.75 -2.93 2.58
N SER A 23 -22.71 -4.14 2.03
CA SER A 23 -22.76 -5.35 2.86
C SER A 23 -21.40 -5.65 3.52
N PHE A 24 -21.40 -6.30 4.68
CA PHE A 24 -20.14 -6.75 5.31
C PHE A 24 -19.38 -7.71 4.39
N SER A 25 -20.11 -8.56 3.66
CA SER A 25 -19.53 -9.50 2.69
C SER A 25 -18.79 -8.78 1.56
N GLU A 26 -19.34 -7.70 1.01
CA GLU A 26 -18.66 -6.90 -0.03
C GLU A 26 -17.35 -6.29 0.46
N ILE A 27 -17.32 -5.75 1.68
CA ILE A 27 -16.12 -5.15 2.24
C ILE A 27 -15.05 -6.21 2.47
N ILE A 28 -15.43 -7.38 3.00
CA ILE A 28 -14.50 -8.48 3.24
C ILE A 28 -13.86 -8.92 1.93
N VAL A 29 -14.65 -9.06 0.86
CA VAL A 29 -14.14 -9.39 -0.48
C VAL A 29 -13.28 -8.26 -1.05
N LYS A 30 -13.70 -7.00 -0.90
CA LYS A 30 -12.93 -5.85 -1.39
C LYS A 30 -11.56 -5.79 -0.71
N LEU A 31 -11.52 -5.90 0.62
CA LEU A 31 -10.27 -5.88 1.40
C LEU A 31 -9.37 -7.09 1.12
N SER A 32 -9.96 -8.27 0.85
CA SER A 32 -9.18 -9.46 0.50
C SER A 32 -8.59 -9.39 -0.91
N VAL A 33 -9.26 -8.72 -1.84
CA VAL A 33 -8.79 -8.49 -3.21
C VAL A 33 -7.81 -7.30 -3.30
N GLU A 34 -7.99 -6.25 -2.51
CA GLU A 34 -7.05 -5.13 -2.47
C GLU A 34 -5.69 -5.55 -1.93
N LYS A 35 -5.64 -6.44 -0.92
CA LYS A 35 -4.38 -7.00 -0.42
C LYS A 35 -3.61 -7.84 -1.45
N SER A 36 -4.28 -8.44 -2.43
CA SER A 36 -3.60 -9.17 -3.51
C SER A 36 -3.16 -8.28 -4.68
N LYS A 37 -3.54 -6.99 -4.66
CA LYS A 37 -3.29 -6.03 -5.75
C LYS A 37 -2.32 -4.89 -5.41
N ASP A 38 -1.57 -4.97 -4.31
CA ASP A 38 -0.36 -4.17 -4.15
C ASP A 38 0.82 -4.74 -4.96
N ASN A 39 0.54 -5.05 -6.23
CA ASN A 39 1.60 -5.19 -7.22
C ASN A 39 2.27 -3.82 -7.33
N LEU A 40 3.48 -3.69 -6.78
CA LEU A 40 4.36 -2.53 -6.93
C LEU A 40 4.48 -2.09 -8.40
N MET A 41 4.24 -3.01 -9.34
CA MET A 41 4.13 -2.76 -10.77
C MET A 41 3.05 -1.72 -11.16
N LYS A 42 2.05 -1.41 -10.31
CA LYS A 42 1.11 -0.32 -10.57
C LYS A 42 1.77 1.07 -10.63
N TYR A 43 2.97 1.18 -10.07
CA TYR A 43 3.78 2.40 -10.10
C TYR A 43 4.91 2.35 -11.14
N ALA A 44 5.05 1.22 -11.88
CA ALA A 44 6.07 1.10 -12.92
C ALA A 44 5.73 2.00 -14.11
N GLY A 45 6.73 2.74 -14.60
CA GLY A 45 6.57 3.68 -15.72
C GLY A 45 5.95 5.03 -15.36
N GLY A 46 5.74 5.33 -14.07
CA GLY A 46 5.22 6.62 -13.61
C GLY A 46 6.24 7.77 -13.62
N LEU A 47 7.51 7.48 -13.94
CA LEU A 47 8.59 8.46 -14.02
C LEU A 47 9.02 8.60 -15.48
N THR A 48 9.17 9.83 -15.94
CA THR A 48 9.86 10.10 -17.22
C THR A 48 11.36 9.83 -17.08
N ASP A 49 12.04 9.53 -18.19
CA ASP A 49 13.48 9.25 -18.19
C ASP A 49 14.30 10.40 -17.55
N GLU A 50 13.88 11.65 -17.78
CA GLU A 50 14.52 12.83 -17.19
C GLU A 50 14.34 12.93 -15.67
N GLU A 51 13.17 12.60 -15.16
CA GLU A 51 12.89 12.59 -13.71
C GLU A 51 13.64 11.47 -13.02
N ALA A 52 13.69 10.29 -13.65
CA ALA A 52 14.46 9.15 -13.17
C ALA A 52 15.95 9.49 -13.05
N GLU A 53 16.54 10.09 -14.09
CA GLU A 53 17.96 10.47 -14.09
C GLU A 53 18.29 11.54 -13.02
N LYS A 54 17.39 12.52 -12.81
CA LYS A 54 17.55 13.54 -11.75
C LYS A 54 17.51 12.93 -10.35
N ILE A 55 16.57 12.04 -10.10
CA ILE A 55 16.45 11.33 -8.82
C ILE A 55 17.68 10.44 -8.60
N GLU A 56 18.12 9.72 -9.62
CA GLU A 56 19.30 8.87 -9.58
C GLU A 56 20.56 9.67 -9.19
N LYS A 57 20.82 10.79 -9.89
CA LYS A 57 21.95 11.69 -9.58
C LYS A 57 21.92 12.19 -8.14
N LYS A 58 20.73 12.54 -7.62
CA LYS A 58 20.55 13.00 -6.24
C LYS A 58 20.86 11.91 -5.22
N ILE A 59 20.36 10.69 -5.45
CA ILE A 59 20.62 9.53 -4.58
C ILE A 59 22.12 9.24 -4.49
N TYR A 60 22.84 9.23 -5.62
CA TYR A 60 24.28 8.97 -5.61
C TYR A 60 25.08 10.09 -4.95
N ALA A 61 24.68 11.35 -5.15
CA ALA A 61 25.30 12.49 -4.47
C ALA A 61 25.15 12.38 -2.94
N GLU A 62 23.95 12.05 -2.44
CA GLU A 62 23.68 11.85 -1.01
C GLU A 62 24.45 10.66 -0.43
N ARG A 63 24.53 9.54 -1.15
CA ARG A 63 25.33 8.38 -0.72
C ARG A 63 26.82 8.70 -0.59
N LYS A 64 27.37 9.50 -1.51
CA LYS A 64 28.76 9.97 -1.48
C LYS A 64 29.03 10.93 -0.31
N LEU A 65 28.04 11.72 0.11
CA LEU A 65 28.12 12.58 1.28
C LEU A 65 28.07 11.76 2.58
N SER A 66 27.19 10.76 2.65
CA SER A 66 27.08 9.86 3.80
C SER A 66 28.38 9.08 4.05
N SER A 67 29.04 8.57 3.01
CA SER A 67 30.31 7.84 3.17
C SER A 67 31.48 8.72 3.64
N ARG A 68 31.41 10.04 3.46
CA ARG A 68 32.40 10.99 3.98
C ARG A 68 32.19 11.34 5.44
N ARG A 69 30.99 11.15 5.99
CA ARG A 69 30.65 11.50 7.37
C ARG A 69 31.14 10.47 8.41
N PHE A 70 31.53 9.28 7.96
CA PHE A 70 32.02 8.18 8.81
C PHE A 70 33.51 7.85 8.57
N LYS A 71 34.30 8.80 8.06
CA LYS A 71 35.74 8.62 7.82
C LYS A 71 36.57 9.63 8.61
#